data_AF-A0A161XSU9-F1
#
_entry.id   AF-A0A161XSU9-F1
#
_cell.length_a   1.000
_cell.length_b   1.000
_cell.length_c   1.000
_cell.angle_alpha   90.00
_cell.angle_beta   90.00
_cell.angle_gamma   90.00
#
_symmetry.space_group_name_H-M   'P 1'
#
loop_
_entity.id
_entity.type
_entity.pdbx_description
1 polymer ?
#
loop_
_entity_poly.entity_id
_entity_poly.type
_entity_poly.pdbx_seq_one_letter_code
_entity_poly.pdbx_strand_id
1 'polypeptide(L)'
;MTEVSTPSTTDEYELLTAKRKEQVGNTETATVRRVHVTETHVRLSLDFGWTADPERISYDLDDDGDVRNLEAVTAEHGFEFAQVGYLEELPLAVRYTGDEWVPTAHTVSSSGYDSFHEAVNAERVRVPVRRFLARMRSITMEEFIVGVILTKKMLVVAILIWWLL
;
A
#
# COMPACT_ATOMS: atom_id res chain seq x y z
N MET A 1 -13.12 35.04 -30.10
CA MET A 1 -13.02 33.66 -30.62
C MET A 1 -12.68 32.80 -29.42
N THR A 2 -13.68 32.13 -28.87
CA THR A 2 -13.52 31.28 -27.69
C THR A 2 -13.24 29.88 -28.22
N GLU A 3 -12.03 29.37 -28.04
CA GLU A 3 -11.73 27.97 -28.33
C GLU A 3 -12.58 27.11 -27.40
N VAL A 4 -13.61 26.47 -27.97
CA VAL A 4 -14.33 25.39 -27.31
C VAL A 4 -13.40 24.18 -27.42
N SER A 5 -12.54 24.00 -26.43
CA SER A 5 -11.79 22.76 -26.26
C SER A 5 -12.79 21.64 -25.97
N THR A 6 -13.11 20.84 -26.99
CA THR A 6 -13.80 19.56 -26.77
C THR A 6 -12.87 18.69 -25.93
N PRO A 7 -13.27 18.27 -24.70
CA PRO A 7 -12.50 17.29 -23.95
C PRO A 7 -12.37 16.02 -24.81
N SER A 8 -11.24 15.33 -24.71
CA SER A 8 -11.07 14.08 -25.44
C SER A 8 -12.13 13.10 -24.93
N THR A 9 -12.68 12.25 -25.80
CA THR A 9 -13.77 11.33 -25.42
C THR A 9 -13.42 10.50 -24.18
N THR A 10 -12.14 10.17 -23.99
CA THR A 10 -11.61 9.45 -22.83
C THR A 10 -11.86 10.19 -21.51
N ASP A 11 -11.56 11.50 -21.46
CA ASP A 11 -11.73 12.31 -20.25
C ASP A 11 -13.21 12.40 -19.83
N GLU A 12 -14.12 12.48 -20.81
CA GLU A 12 -15.55 12.49 -20.56
C GLU A 12 -16.07 11.12 -20.05
N TYR A 13 -15.57 10.02 -20.62
CA TYR A 13 -15.89 8.67 -20.15
C TYR A 13 -15.38 8.41 -18.73
N GLU A 14 -14.17 8.88 -18.40
CA GLU A 14 -13.60 8.77 -17.06
C GLU A 14 -14.42 9.57 -16.05
N LEU A 15 -14.81 10.80 -16.38
CA LEU A 15 -15.63 11.63 -15.48
C LEU A 15 -17.02 11.02 -15.20
N LEU A 16 -17.67 10.44 -16.20
CA LEU A 16 -18.94 9.75 -16.02
C LEU A 16 -18.80 8.46 -15.20
N THR A 17 -17.68 7.75 -15.38
CA THR A 17 -17.37 6.54 -14.63
C THR A 17 -17.04 6.87 -13.17
N ALA A 18 -16.21 7.89 -12.93
CA ALA A 18 -15.90 8.43 -11.62
C ALA A 18 -17.17 8.79 -10.85
N LYS A 19 -18.06 9.62 -11.44
CA LYS A 19 -19.34 9.98 -10.79
C LYS A 19 -20.23 8.79 -10.43
N ARG A 20 -20.12 7.67 -11.15
CA ARG A 20 -20.87 6.45 -10.85
C ARG A 20 -20.19 5.63 -9.75
N LYS A 21 -18.86 5.61 -9.72
CA LYS A 21 -18.04 4.80 -8.82
C LYS A 21 -17.80 5.48 -7.48
N GLU A 22 -17.64 6.79 -7.49
CA GLU A 22 -17.50 7.69 -6.33
C GLU A 22 -18.87 8.06 -5.76
N GLN A 23 -19.70 7.04 -5.51
CA GLN A 23 -20.94 7.20 -4.75
C GLN A 23 -20.67 6.81 -3.30
N VAL A 24 -21.13 7.63 -2.36
CA VAL A 24 -20.96 7.39 -0.92
C VAL A 24 -21.42 5.98 -0.57
N GLY A 25 -20.55 5.22 0.07
CA GLY A 25 -20.80 3.84 0.47
C GLY A 25 -20.57 2.80 -0.62
N ASN A 26 -20.23 3.19 -1.85
CA ASN A 26 -19.80 2.24 -2.88
C ASN A 26 -18.45 1.64 -2.51
N THR A 27 -18.32 0.33 -2.72
CA THR A 27 -17.08 -0.42 -2.49
C THR A 27 -16.50 -0.85 -3.82
N GLU A 28 -15.21 -0.62 -4.00
CA GLU A 28 -14.45 -1.05 -5.16
C GLU A 28 -13.20 -1.82 -4.73
N THR A 29 -12.65 -2.59 -5.66
CA THR A 29 -11.33 -3.21 -5.49
C THR A 29 -10.32 -2.39 -6.26
N ALA A 30 -9.33 -1.86 -5.55
CA ALA A 30 -8.15 -1.21 -6.13
C ALA A 30 -6.95 -2.13 -6.01
N THR A 31 -5.92 -1.93 -6.83
CA THR A 31 -4.64 -2.63 -6.67
C THR A 31 -3.65 -1.69 -5.99
N VAL A 32 -2.97 -2.15 -4.94
CA VAL A 32 -1.88 -1.38 -4.32
C VAL A 32 -0.69 -1.39 -5.28
N ARG A 33 -0.47 -0.28 -5.98
CA ARG A 33 0.59 -0.18 -7.00
C ARG A 33 1.97 0.09 -6.42
N ARG A 34 2.02 0.85 -5.32
CA ARG A 34 3.28 1.21 -4.67
C ARG A 34 3.05 1.45 -3.19
N VAL A 35 3.98 0.98 -2.37
CA VAL A 35 4.07 1.27 -0.94
C VAL A 35 5.31 2.12 -0.70
N HIS A 36 5.13 3.29 -0.11
CA HIS A 36 6.23 4.16 0.28
C HIS A 36 6.28 4.28 1.81
N VAL A 37 7.32 3.73 2.42
CA VAL A 37 7.54 3.77 3.86
C VAL A 37 8.62 4.80 4.16
N THR A 38 8.33 5.68 5.10
CA THR A 38 9.27 6.67 5.67
C THR A 38 9.35 6.48 7.18
N GLU A 39 10.12 7.32 7.87
CA GLU A 39 10.27 7.24 9.33
C GLU A 39 8.96 7.56 10.08
N THR A 40 8.13 8.44 9.53
CA THR A 40 6.91 8.93 10.18
C THR A 40 5.65 8.65 9.37
N HIS A 41 5.75 8.19 8.13
CA HIS A 41 4.57 7.97 7.27
C HIS A 41 4.68 6.71 6.45
N VAL A 42 3.54 6.07 6.20
CA VAL A 42 3.37 5.07 5.14
C VAL A 42 2.36 5.60 4.14
N ARG A 43 2.68 5.50 2.85
CA ARG A 43 1.78 5.91 1.76
C ARG A 43 1.53 4.76 0.81
N LEU A 44 0.26 4.46 0.57
CA LEU A 44 -0.20 3.50 -0.41
C LEU A 44 -0.69 4.25 -1.65
N SER A 45 -0.19 3.87 -2.83
CA SER A 45 -0.74 4.34 -4.11
C SER A 45 -1.65 3.26 -4.66
N LEU A 46 -2.92 3.59 -4.87
CA LEU A 46 -3.95 2.69 -5.35
C LEU A 46 -4.22 2.95 -6.83
N ASP A 47 -4.32 1.88 -7.60
CA ASP A 47 -4.65 1.91 -9.02
C ASP A 47 -6.05 1.31 -9.20
N PHE A 48 -6.92 2.06 -9.84
CA PHE A 48 -8.25 1.59 -10.21
C PHE A 48 -8.26 1.27 -11.70
N GLY A 49 -8.84 0.14 -12.09
CA GLY A 49 -8.91 -0.24 -13.51
C GLY A 49 -9.75 0.68 -14.40
N TRP A 50 -10.41 1.70 -13.83
CA TRP A 50 -11.31 2.62 -14.52
C TRP A 50 -10.82 4.07 -14.60
N THR A 51 -9.73 4.43 -13.93
CA THR A 51 -9.10 5.77 -14.04
C THR A 51 -7.58 5.62 -14.16
N ALA A 52 -6.96 6.53 -14.92
CA ALA A 52 -5.50 6.60 -15.03
C ALA A 52 -4.85 7.31 -13.82
N ASP A 53 -5.63 8.05 -13.03
CA ASP A 53 -5.16 8.80 -11.88
C ASP A 53 -5.10 7.91 -10.63
N PRO A 54 -3.90 7.68 -10.05
CA PRO A 54 -3.78 6.85 -8.86
C PRO A 54 -4.22 7.60 -7.62
N GLU A 55 -5.00 6.93 -6.78
CA GLU A 55 -5.43 7.43 -5.47
C GLU A 55 -4.33 7.21 -4.43
N ARG A 56 -4.22 8.08 -3.42
CA ARG A 56 -3.15 7.98 -2.41
C ARG A 56 -3.70 8.03 -1.01
N ILE A 57 -3.45 6.96 -0.27
CA ILE A 57 -3.76 6.89 1.17
C ILE A 57 -2.47 7.07 1.95
N SER A 58 -2.49 7.96 2.93
CA SER A 58 -1.36 8.22 3.81
C SER A 58 -1.72 7.86 5.25
N TYR A 59 -0.78 7.26 5.95
CA TYR A 59 -0.87 6.91 7.36
C TYR A 59 0.28 7.59 8.10
N ASP A 60 -0.04 8.35 9.15
CA ASP A 60 0.94 8.89 10.08
C ASP A 60 1.30 7.82 11.11
N LEU A 61 2.59 7.51 11.24
CA LEU A 61 3.12 6.52 12.18
C LEU A 61 3.25 7.07 13.60
N ASP A 62 3.12 8.38 13.79
CA ASP A 62 3.02 9.02 15.10
C ASP A 62 1.55 9.07 15.60
N ASP A 63 0.56 8.73 14.74
CA ASP A 63 -0.85 8.61 15.12
C ASP A 63 -1.24 7.14 15.38
N ASP A 64 -1.62 6.83 16.63
CA ASP A 64 -2.01 5.47 17.04
C ASP A 64 -3.22 4.91 16.26
N GLY A 65 -4.12 5.78 15.77
CA GLY A 65 -5.26 5.42 14.96
C GLY A 65 -4.85 4.98 13.57
N ASP A 66 -3.99 5.75 12.92
CA ASP A 66 -3.44 5.40 11.59
C ASP A 66 -2.59 4.13 11.63
N VAL A 67 -1.81 3.93 12.70
CA VAL A 67 -1.07 2.68 12.91
C VAL A 67 -2.03 1.49 12.99
N ARG A 68 -3.10 1.59 13.78
CA ARG A 68 -4.12 0.51 13.88
C ARG A 68 -4.85 0.26 12.57
N ASN A 69 -5.15 1.33 11.82
CA ASN A 69 -5.79 1.22 10.52
C ASN A 69 -4.88 0.51 9.53
N LEU A 70 -3.59 0.83 9.53
CA LEU A 70 -2.60 0.17 8.68
C LEU A 70 -2.37 -1.30 9.11
N GLU A 71 -2.35 -1.59 10.41
CA GLU A 71 -2.32 -2.96 10.94
C GLU A 71 -3.51 -3.77 10.43
N ALA A 72 -4.72 -3.22 10.48
CA ALA A 72 -5.92 -3.88 9.97
C ALA A 72 -5.82 -4.19 8.47
N VAL A 73 -5.30 -3.26 7.67
CA VAL A 73 -5.04 -3.48 6.24
C VAL A 73 -4.03 -4.60 6.01
N THR A 74 -2.91 -4.63 6.75
CA THR A 74 -1.94 -5.73 6.62
C THR A 74 -2.51 -7.08 7.07
N ALA A 75 -3.31 -7.07 8.15
CA ALA A 75 -3.91 -8.27 8.70
C ALA A 75 -4.98 -8.88 7.78
N GLU A 76 -5.69 -8.08 6.99
CA GLU A 76 -6.62 -8.56 5.95
C GLU A 76 -5.92 -9.49 4.94
N HIS A 77 -4.63 -9.27 4.69
CA HIS A 77 -3.80 -10.09 3.81
C HIS A 77 -2.96 -11.13 4.56
N GLY A 78 -3.16 -11.28 5.89
CA GLY A 78 -2.41 -12.22 6.72
C GLY A 78 -0.96 -11.80 7.01
N PHE A 79 -0.63 -10.52 6.81
CA PHE A 79 0.70 -9.98 7.10
C PHE A 79 0.77 -9.33 8.47
N GLU A 80 1.98 -9.29 9.03
CA GLU A 80 2.28 -8.46 10.20
C GLU A 80 2.51 -6.99 9.79
N PHE A 81 2.38 -6.05 10.71
CA PHE A 81 2.62 -4.61 10.43
C PHE A 81 3.99 -4.35 9.76
N ALA A 82 5.04 -5.04 10.23
CA ALA A 82 6.39 -4.93 9.69
C ALA A 82 6.51 -5.35 8.22
N GLN A 83 5.50 -6.03 7.69
CA GLN A 83 5.41 -6.55 6.34
C GLN A 83 4.59 -5.66 5.41
N VAL A 84 4.29 -4.42 5.80
CA VAL A 84 3.50 -3.46 5.00
C VAL A 84 4.01 -3.28 3.56
N GLY A 85 5.33 -3.42 3.32
CA GLY A 85 5.91 -3.36 1.97
C GLY A 85 5.45 -4.49 1.04
N TYR A 86 4.94 -5.60 1.57
CA TYR A 86 4.41 -6.72 0.78
C TYR A 86 2.95 -6.53 0.35
N LEU A 87 2.35 -5.37 0.65
CA LEU A 87 1.03 -5.02 0.11
C LEU A 87 1.07 -4.69 -1.38
N GLU A 88 2.24 -4.41 -1.97
CA GLU A 88 2.36 -4.12 -3.40
C GLU A 88 1.79 -5.25 -4.27
N GLU A 89 1.12 -4.85 -5.36
CA GLU A 89 0.42 -5.69 -6.33
C GLU A 89 -0.80 -6.45 -5.80
N LEU A 90 -1.18 -6.25 -4.53
CA LEU A 90 -2.35 -6.90 -3.95
C LEU A 90 -3.64 -6.10 -4.16
N PRO A 91 -4.78 -6.80 -4.33
CA PRO A 91 -6.09 -6.17 -4.38
C PRO A 91 -6.52 -5.72 -2.99
N LEU A 92 -6.91 -4.46 -2.85
CA LEU A 92 -7.41 -3.86 -1.62
C LEU A 92 -8.86 -3.40 -1.83
N ALA A 93 -9.75 -3.83 -0.94
CA ALA A 93 -11.13 -3.36 -0.93
C ALA A 93 -11.20 -1.98 -0.27
N VAL A 94 -11.76 -1.01 -0.99
CA VAL A 94 -11.89 0.38 -0.55
C VAL A 94 -13.32 0.86 -0.74
N ARG A 95 -13.78 1.71 0.17
CA ARG A 95 -15.13 2.28 0.17
C ARG A 95 -15.03 3.79 0.07
N TYR A 96 -15.81 4.39 -0.82
CA TYR A 96 -15.86 5.83 -0.97
C TYR A 96 -16.70 6.47 0.15
N THR A 97 -16.14 7.43 0.89
CA THR A 97 -16.82 8.14 1.97
C THR A 97 -17.59 9.37 1.51
N GLY A 98 -17.36 9.81 0.26
CA GLY A 98 -17.90 11.06 -0.30
C GLY A 98 -16.83 12.08 -0.66
N ASP A 99 -15.65 11.88 -0.11
CA ASP A 99 -14.47 12.74 -0.25
C ASP A 99 -13.22 11.92 -0.53
N GLU A 100 -13.09 10.72 0.05
CA GLU A 100 -11.92 9.86 -0.14
C GLU A 100 -12.28 8.37 -0.23
N TRP A 101 -11.31 7.59 -0.71
CA TRP A 101 -11.38 6.13 -0.73
C TRP A 101 -10.72 5.57 0.52
N VAL A 102 -11.51 4.92 1.37
CA VAL A 102 -11.06 4.37 2.66
C VAL A 102 -11.06 2.85 2.61
N PRO A 103 -9.96 2.15 2.96
CA PRO A 103 -9.93 0.71 3.05
C PRO A 103 -11.01 0.15 3.96
N THR A 104 -11.70 -0.89 3.50
CA THR A 104 -12.81 -1.48 4.26
C THR A 104 -12.36 -2.08 5.59
N ALA A 105 -11.09 -2.51 5.69
CA ALA A 105 -10.46 -2.99 6.92
C ALA A 105 -10.54 -1.98 8.08
N HIS A 106 -10.57 -0.67 7.80
CA HIS A 106 -10.68 0.37 8.84
C HIS A 106 -11.97 0.22 9.65
N THR A 107 -13.05 -0.25 9.02
CA THR A 107 -14.37 -0.39 9.65
C THR A 107 -14.48 -1.61 10.56
N VAL A 108 -13.79 -2.71 10.23
CA VAL A 108 -13.77 -3.94 11.05
C VAL A 108 -13.13 -3.65 12.40
N SER A 109 -12.14 -2.75 12.45
CA SER A 109 -11.48 -2.29 13.67
C SER A 109 -12.44 -1.60 14.67
N SER A 110 -13.58 -1.06 14.19
CA SER A 110 -14.56 -0.35 15.03
C SER A 110 -15.72 -1.22 15.53
N SER A 111 -16.00 -2.37 14.90
CA SER A 111 -17.15 -3.21 15.21
C SER A 111 -16.77 -4.69 15.32
N GLY A 112 -16.35 -5.11 16.52
CA GLY A 112 -16.34 -6.53 16.90
C GLY A 112 -15.17 -7.35 16.39
N TYR A 113 -13.97 -7.06 16.89
CA TYR A 113 -12.80 -7.95 16.83
C TYR A 113 -12.80 -9.03 17.95
N ASP A 114 -13.98 -9.49 18.37
CA ASP A 114 -14.17 -10.14 19.67
C ASP A 114 -14.31 -11.67 19.61
N SER A 115 -13.86 -12.36 18.54
CA SER A 115 -14.11 -13.81 18.46
C SER A 115 -13.10 -14.70 17.73
N PHE A 116 -12.12 -14.17 17.00
CA PHE A 116 -11.16 -15.05 16.29
C PHE A 116 -9.67 -14.79 16.57
N HIS A 117 -9.31 -13.64 17.17
CA HIS A 117 -7.90 -13.31 17.46
C HIS A 117 -7.53 -13.29 18.95
N GLU A 118 -8.51 -13.44 19.86
CA GLU A 118 -8.26 -13.40 21.31
C GLU A 118 -7.44 -14.60 21.83
N ALA A 119 -7.29 -15.66 21.03
CA ALA A 119 -6.46 -16.81 21.42
C ALA A 119 -4.97 -16.69 21.06
N VAL A 120 -4.53 -15.68 20.29
CA VAL A 120 -3.15 -15.66 19.75
C VAL A 120 -2.30 -14.43 20.14
N ASN A 121 -2.91 -13.31 20.56
CA ASN A 121 -2.18 -12.05 20.74
C ASN A 121 -2.24 -11.38 22.13
N ALA A 122 -2.73 -12.07 23.16
CA ALA A 122 -2.68 -11.54 24.54
C ALA A 122 -1.26 -11.42 25.12
N GLU A 123 -0.22 -11.89 24.42
CA GLU A 123 1.17 -11.87 24.89
C GLU A 123 2.15 -11.39 23.78
N ARG A 124 1.80 -10.31 23.06
CA ARG A 124 2.81 -9.56 22.29
C ARG A 124 2.83 -8.12 22.74
N VAL A 125 3.58 -7.93 23.83
CA VAL A 125 4.54 -6.85 24.06
C VAL A 125 4.26 -5.58 23.23
N ARG A 126 3.86 -4.51 23.92
CA ARG A 126 4.00 -3.13 23.43
C ARG A 126 5.46 -2.88 23.08
N VAL A 127 5.88 -3.21 21.86
CA VAL A 127 7.19 -2.85 21.35
C VAL A 127 7.08 -1.39 20.91
N PRO A 128 7.91 -0.48 21.42
CA PRO A 128 7.89 0.90 20.98
C PRO A 128 8.28 0.95 19.49
N VAL A 129 7.28 1.17 18.64
CA VAL A 129 7.34 1.30 17.17
C VAL A 129 8.52 2.19 16.72
N ARG A 130 8.86 3.19 17.56
CA ARG A 130 9.97 4.15 17.39
C ARG A 130 11.36 3.52 17.21
N ARG A 131 11.65 2.33 17.75
CA ARG A 131 12.99 1.72 17.62
C ARG A 131 13.15 0.82 16.39
N PHE A 132 12.04 0.37 15.78
CA PHE A 132 12.07 -0.61 14.71
C PHE A 132 12.05 0.04 13.31
N LEU A 133 11.43 1.22 13.17
CA LEU A 133 11.46 2.02 11.94
C LEU A 133 12.87 2.51 11.57
N ALA A 134 13.72 2.77 12.57
CA ALA A 134 15.14 3.07 12.36
C ALA A 134 15.92 1.90 11.71
N ARG A 135 15.39 0.67 11.73
CA ARG A 135 16.00 -0.52 11.11
C ARG A 135 15.43 -0.85 9.72
N MET A 136 14.31 -0.24 9.30
CA MET A 136 13.76 -0.37 7.94
C MET A 136 14.24 0.73 6.98
N ARG A 137 15.29 1.46 7.36
CA ARG A 137 16.01 2.34 6.43
C ARG A 137 16.73 1.48 5.40
N SER A 138 16.21 1.49 4.15
CA SER A 138 16.79 0.99 2.89
C SER A 138 16.20 -0.29 2.28
N ILE A 139 14.87 -0.37 2.11
CA ILE A 139 14.33 -1.21 1.04
C ILE A 139 13.40 -0.36 0.17
N THR A 140 14.01 0.51 -0.61
CA THR A 140 13.43 1.04 -1.84
C THR A 140 13.38 -0.14 -2.83
N MET A 141 12.19 -0.68 -3.09
CA MET A 141 11.90 -1.85 -3.92
C MET A 141 12.62 -1.86 -5.30
N GLU A 142 12.94 -0.67 -5.84
CA GLU A 142 13.70 -0.50 -7.09
C GLU A 142 15.20 -0.83 -6.98
N GLU A 143 15.82 -0.67 -5.81
CA GLU A 143 17.24 -0.99 -5.60
C GLU A 143 17.45 -2.48 -5.33
N PHE A 144 16.44 -3.21 -4.84
CA PHE A 144 16.56 -4.65 -4.58
C PHE A 144 16.65 -5.45 -5.89
N ILE A 145 15.88 -5.06 -6.91
CA ILE A 145 15.91 -5.68 -8.24
C ILE A 145 17.27 -5.40 -8.92
N VAL A 146 17.74 -4.15 -8.89
CA VAL A 146 19.06 -3.79 -9.44
C VAL A 146 20.19 -4.47 -8.67
N GLY A 147 20.08 -4.54 -7.34
CA GLY A 147 21.04 -5.20 -6.46
C GLY A 147 21.18 -6.69 -6.77
N VAL A 148 20.08 -7.44 -6.84
CA VAL A 148 20.10 -8.88 -7.15
C VAL A 148 20.67 -9.15 -8.55
N ILE A 149 20.33 -8.31 -9.54
CA ILE A 149 20.89 -8.41 -10.90
C ILE A 149 22.41 -8.16 -10.88
N LEU A 150 22.88 -7.14 -10.14
CA LEU A 150 24.30 -6.85 -10.01
C LEU A 150 25.07 -7.97 -9.29
N THR A 151 24.52 -8.49 -8.18
CA THR A 151 25.15 -9.57 -7.40
C THR A 151 25.28 -10.84 -8.23
N LYS A 152 24.25 -11.21 -9.00
CA LYS A 152 24.30 -12.37 -9.90
C LYS A 152 25.42 -12.22 -10.94
N LYS A 153 25.59 -11.03 -11.55
CA LYS A 153 26.66 -10.78 -12.52
C LYS A 153 28.05 -10.82 -11.88
N MET A 154 28.21 -10.26 -10.68
CA MET A 154 29.49 -10.27 -9.96
C MET A 154 29.91 -11.70 -9.55
N LEU A 155 28.96 -12.53 -9.15
CA LEU A 155 29.23 -13.93 -8.78
C LEU A 155 29.72 -14.75 -9.98
N VAL A 156 29.11 -14.54 -11.16
CA VAL A 156 29.58 -15.18 -12.41
C VAL A 156 31.01 -14.74 -12.77
N VAL A 157 31.31 -13.44 -12.64
CA VAL A 157 32.67 -12.91 -12.91
C VAL A 157 33.68 -13.46 -11.90
N ALA A 158 33.34 -13.53 -10.61
CA ALA A 158 34.21 -14.07 -9.57
C ALA A 158 34.53 -15.55 -9.80
N ILE A 159 33.54 -16.35 -10.20
CA ILE A 159 33.75 -17.77 -10.56
C ILE A 159 34.63 -17.90 -11.79
N LEU A 160 34.44 -17.04 -12.80
CA LEU A 160 35.27 -17.05 -14.01
C LEU A 160 36.72 -16.70 -13.71
N ILE A 161 36.97 -15.70 -12.85
CA ILE A 161 38.33 -15.32 -12.43
C ILE A 161 38.97 -16.47 -11.64
N TRP A 162 38.22 -17.10 -10.73
CA TRP A 162 38.70 -18.27 -9.97
C TRP A 162 39.04 -19.45 -10.88
N TRP A 163 38.34 -19.62 -12.00
CA TRP A 163 38.64 -20.67 -12.99
C TRP A 163 39.83 -20.34 -13.89
N LEU A 164 40.21 -19.07 -13.99
CA LEU A 164 41.28 -18.59 -14.87
C LEU A 164 42.62 -18.43 -14.14
N LEU A 165 42.63 -18.58 -12.81
CA LEU A 165 43.77 -18.43 -11.90
C LEU A 165 44.15 -19.81 -11.33
#